data_AF-A0A914ELE7-F1
#
_entry.id   AF-A0A914ELE7-F1
#
_cell.length_a   1.000
_cell.length_b   1.000
_cell.length_c   1.000
_cell.angle_alpha   90.00
_cell.angle_beta   90.00
_cell.angle_gamma   90.00
#
_symmetry.space_group_name_H-M   'P 1'
#
loop_
_entity.id
_entity.type
_entity.pdbx_description
1 polymer ?
#
loop_
_entity_poly.entity_id
_entity_poly.type
_entity_poly.pdbx_seq_one_letter_code
_entity_poly.pdbx_strand_id
1 'polypeptide(L)'
;MTGQTYSGGSFEAPYIGGIVVDPIACTYKWSDGTPFDYQNYYPPGPSCDGEGCLQLFADPRTNLINPPAVGYWNDIQCIVVQRAFICKKAAEMVTTI
;
A
#
# COMPACT_ATOMS: atom_id res chain seq x y z
N MET A 1 -24.41 14.89 -10.04
CA MET A 1 -23.20 14.35 -9.39
C MET A 1 -22.07 14.44 -10.40
N THR A 2 -21.23 15.47 -10.31
CA THR A 2 -20.10 15.67 -11.21
C THR A 2 -19.03 14.62 -10.90
N GLY A 3 -18.98 13.58 -11.72
CA GLY A 3 -17.91 12.58 -11.69
C GLY A 3 -16.61 13.24 -12.10
N GLN A 4 -15.79 13.58 -11.11
CA GLN A 4 -14.43 14.03 -11.36
C GLN A 4 -13.60 12.78 -11.69
N THR A 5 -13.29 12.59 -12.97
CA THR A 5 -12.21 11.71 -13.41
C THR A 5 -10.89 12.39 -13.05
N TYR A 6 -10.30 12.03 -11.90
CA TYR A 6 -9.00 12.53 -11.49
C TYR A 6 -7.92 11.65 -12.09
N SER A 7 -7.41 12.03 -13.26
CA SER A 7 -6.17 11.48 -13.80
C SER A 7 -5.00 11.93 -12.92
N GLY A 8 -4.56 11.08 -11.98
CA GLY A 8 -3.43 11.41 -11.12
C GLY A 8 -3.08 10.33 -10.08
N GLY A 9 -2.32 9.34 -10.51
CA GLY A 9 -1.21 8.68 -9.79
C GLY A 9 -1.48 8.01 -8.43
N SER A 10 -1.83 8.79 -7.42
CA SER A 10 -1.77 8.38 -6.01
C SER A 10 -3.15 8.11 -5.41
N PHE A 11 -4.22 8.74 -5.87
CA PHE A 11 -5.55 8.65 -5.24
C PHE A 11 -6.24 7.28 -5.39
N GLU A 12 -5.69 6.39 -6.22
CA GLU A 12 -6.23 5.06 -6.52
C GLU A 12 -5.47 3.94 -5.81
N ALA A 13 -4.44 4.29 -5.01
CA ALA A 13 -3.62 3.35 -4.27
C ALA A 13 -3.83 3.53 -2.75
N PRO A 14 -4.73 2.75 -2.12
CA PRO A 14 -4.96 2.86 -0.68
C PRO A 14 -3.71 2.53 0.12
N TYR A 15 -3.55 3.20 1.26
CA TYR A 15 -2.54 2.80 2.24
C TYR A 15 -2.81 1.40 2.78
N ILE A 16 -1.73 0.62 2.91
CA ILE A 16 -1.68 -0.62 3.68
C ILE A 16 -0.83 -0.40 4.93
N GLY A 17 -0.87 -1.34 5.88
CA GLY A 17 -0.28 -1.16 7.21
C GLY A 17 1.26 -1.13 7.27
N GLY A 18 1.96 -1.03 6.14
CA GLY A 18 3.42 -1.04 6.11
C GLY A 18 3.99 0.32 6.51
N ILE A 19 4.86 0.32 7.52
CA ILE A 19 5.53 1.50 8.05
C ILE A 19 7.04 1.30 8.08
N VAL A 20 7.79 2.34 7.71
CA VAL A 20 9.26 2.29 7.67
C VAL A 20 9.85 2.10 9.08
N VAL A 21 10.90 1.29 9.14
CA VAL A 21 11.75 1.09 10.32
C VAL A 21 13.07 1.83 10.13
N ASP A 22 13.71 1.63 8.99
CA ASP A 22 14.91 2.34 8.57
C ASP A 22 14.73 2.81 7.11
N PRO A 23 14.60 4.14 6.89
CA PRO A 23 14.40 4.69 5.55
C PRO A 23 15.65 4.60 4.66
N ILE A 24 16.85 4.45 5.24
CA ILE A 24 18.10 4.29 4.48
C ILE A 24 18.24 2.82 4.02
N ALA A 25 17.87 1.87 4.89
CA ALA A 25 17.94 0.44 4.59
C ALA A 25 16.65 -0.11 3.96
N CYS A 26 15.65 0.73 3.70
CA CYS A 26 14.34 0.37 3.12
C CYS A 26 13.66 -0.78 3.86
N THR A 27 13.77 -0.79 5.19
CA THR A 27 13.16 -1.84 6.00
C THR A 27 11.81 -1.38 6.52
N TYR A 28 10.85 -2.29 6.50
CA TYR A 28 9.46 -2.03 6.86
C TYR A 28 8.97 -3.05 7.88
N LYS A 29 7.91 -2.68 8.61
CA LYS A 29 7.15 -3.56 9.48
C LYS A 29 5.65 -3.33 9.27
N TRP A 30 4.84 -4.32 9.65
CA TRP A 30 3.40 -4.11 9.74
C TRP A 30 3.04 -3.34 11.01
N SER A 31 2.07 -2.44 10.89
CA SER A 31 1.54 -1.66 12.01
C SER A 31 0.80 -2.51 13.06
N ASP A 32 0.34 -3.71 12.69
CA ASP A 32 -0.29 -4.68 13.58
C ASP A 32 0.71 -5.56 14.34
N GLY A 33 2.01 -5.40 14.09
CA GLY A 33 3.08 -6.17 14.75
C GLY A 33 3.28 -7.58 14.21
N THR A 34 2.55 -8.00 13.17
CA THR A 34 2.80 -9.28 12.51
C THR A 34 4.16 -9.30 11.79
N PRO A 35 4.78 -10.48 11.59
CA PRO A 35 6.07 -10.58 10.90
C PRO A 35 6.03 -9.98 9.49
N PHE A 36 7.11 -9.31 9.08
CA PHE A 36 7.27 -8.77 7.73
C PHE A 36 7.96 -9.81 6.83
N ASP A 37 7.29 -10.94 6.61
CA ASP A 37 7.82 -12.14 5.93
C ASP A 37 7.31 -12.32 4.49
N TYR A 38 6.41 -11.44 4.03
CA TYR A 38 5.91 -11.39 2.66
C TYR A 38 6.10 -9.99 2.07
N GLN A 39 6.54 -9.93 0.81
CA GLN A 39 6.81 -8.70 0.08
C GLN A 39 6.30 -8.83 -1.36
N ASN A 40 5.57 -7.82 -1.85
CA ASN A 40 5.03 -7.80 -3.21
C ASN A 40 5.19 -6.44 -3.88
N TYR A 41 6.39 -5.87 -3.83
CA TYR A 41 6.69 -4.59 -4.49
C TYR A 41 6.55 -4.70 -6.00
N TYR A 42 6.07 -3.63 -6.64
CA TYR A 42 6.13 -3.51 -8.08
C TYR A 42 7.62 -3.36 -8.48
N PRO A 43 8.16 -4.21 -9.38
CA PRO A 43 9.56 -4.13 -9.75
C PRO A 43 9.95 -2.75 -10.31
N PRO A 44 11.11 -2.19 -9.92
CA PRO A 44 12.19 -2.81 -9.15
C PRO A 44 12.12 -2.60 -7.62
N GLY A 45 11.00 -2.10 -7.08
CA GLY A 45 10.92 -1.50 -5.75
C GLY A 45 11.38 -2.36 -4.55
N PRO A 46 11.44 -1.78 -3.33
CA PRO A 46 11.10 -0.39 -2.97
C PRO A 46 12.09 0.65 -3.54
N SER A 47 11.65 1.91 -3.67
CA SER A 47 12.45 3.04 -4.18
C SER A 47 13.48 3.53 -3.17
N CYS A 48 13.15 3.48 -1.88
CA CYS A 48 13.98 3.92 -0.77
C CYS A 48 14.28 5.43 -0.70
N ASP A 49 13.51 6.29 -1.37
CA ASP A 49 13.79 7.73 -1.47
C ASP A 49 13.20 8.54 -0.30
N GLY A 50 13.38 8.07 0.94
CA GLY A 50 12.78 8.66 2.13
C GLY A 50 11.26 8.44 2.23
N GLU A 51 10.78 7.40 1.58
CA GLU A 51 9.39 6.96 1.57
C GLU A 51 9.10 6.11 2.81
N GLY A 52 8.01 6.42 3.51
CA GLY A 52 7.77 5.93 4.87
C GLY A 52 6.59 4.98 5.02
N CYS A 53 5.73 4.93 4.00
CA CYS A 53 4.43 4.30 4.02
C CYS A 53 4.27 3.39 2.80
N LEU A 54 3.50 2.31 2.92
CA LEU A 54 3.21 1.43 1.79
C LEU A 54 1.79 1.66 1.26
N GLN A 55 1.63 1.65 -0.07
CA GLN A 55 0.34 1.67 -0.75
C GLN A 55 0.17 0.44 -1.65
N LEU A 56 -1.07 0.04 -1.89
CA LEU A 56 -1.43 -1.06 -2.78
C LEU A 56 -2.02 -0.50 -4.09
N PHE A 57 -1.52 -0.92 -5.24
CA PHE A 57 -2.22 -0.67 -6.51
C PHE A 57 -3.45 -1.57 -6.62
N ALA A 58 -4.61 -1.05 -6.21
CA ALA A 58 -5.82 -1.86 -6.02
C ALA A 58 -6.74 -1.90 -7.25
N ASP A 59 -6.68 -0.91 -8.15
CA ASP A 59 -7.63 -0.78 -9.26
C ASP A 59 -7.01 -1.25 -10.60
N PRO A 60 -7.52 -2.33 -11.21
CA PRO A 60 -7.02 -2.84 -12.51
C PRO A 60 -7.36 -1.94 -13.70
N ARG A 61 -8.25 -0.95 -13.53
CA ARG A 61 -8.65 -0.02 -14.60
C ARG A 61 -7.66 1.13 -14.77
N THR A 62 -6.72 1.28 -13.83
CA THR A 62 -5.72 2.34 -13.88
C THR A 62 -4.65 1.96 -14.89
N ASN A 63 -4.54 2.73 -15.96
CA ASN A 63 -3.49 2.57 -16.97
C ASN A 63 -2.24 3.41 -16.62
N LEU A 64 -2.02 3.67 -15.33
CA LEU A 64 -0.96 4.54 -14.84
C LEU A 64 0.43 3.90 -14.93
N ILE A 65 0.48 2.56 -14.94
CA ILE A 65 1.73 1.78 -14.90
C ILE A 65 1.65 0.67 -15.95
N ASN A 66 2.72 0.52 -16.74
CA ASN A 66 2.87 -0.53 -17.75
C ASN A 66 4.23 -1.23 -17.56
N PRO A 67 4.26 -2.55 -17.29
CA PRO A 67 3.13 -3.48 -17.18
C PRO A 67 2.18 -3.19 -16.00
N PRO A 68 0.92 -3.66 -16.03
CA PRO A 68 -0.07 -3.39 -14.99
C PRO A 68 0.45 -3.75 -13.58
N ALA A 69 0.28 -2.83 -12.64
CA ALA A 69 0.77 -2.97 -11.28
C ALA A 69 -0.28 -3.49 -10.28
N VAL A 70 -1.48 -3.89 -10.75
CA VAL A 70 -2.56 -4.32 -9.85
C VAL A 70 -2.10 -5.47 -8.92
N GLY A 71 -2.35 -5.30 -7.62
CA GLY A 71 -1.93 -6.24 -6.58
C GLY A 71 -0.51 -6.00 -6.03
N TYR A 72 0.32 -5.22 -6.72
CA TYR A 72 1.66 -4.86 -6.25
C TYR A 72 1.64 -3.65 -5.31
N TRP A 73 2.74 -3.50 -4.58
CA TRP A 73 2.95 -2.42 -3.62
C TRP A 73 3.91 -1.36 -4.15
N ASN A 74 3.78 -0.16 -3.60
CA ASN A 74 4.73 0.92 -3.76
C ASN A 74 5.03 1.49 -2.37
N ASP A 75 6.30 1.76 -2.08
CA ASP A 75 6.63 2.70 -1.02
C ASP A 75 6.27 4.12 -1.47
N ILE A 76 5.84 4.95 -0.52
CA ILE A 76 5.47 6.33 -0.80
C ILE A 76 5.73 7.21 0.43
N GLN A 77 5.99 8.49 0.20
CA GLN A 77 6.07 9.47 1.27
C GLN A 77 4.74 9.51 2.05
N CYS A 78 4.81 9.40 3.38
CA CYS A 78 3.62 9.42 4.24
C CYS A 78 2.86 10.75 4.23
N ILE A 79 3.45 11.81 3.65
CA ILE A 79 2.80 13.12 3.50
C ILE A 79 1.79 13.15 2.35
N VAL A 80 1.80 12.14 1.47
CA VAL A 80 0.86 12.07 0.34
C VAL A 80 -0.55 11.89 0.89
N VAL A 81 -1.45 12.81 0.55
CA VAL A 81 -2.84 12.71 0.97
C VAL A 81 -3.52 11.58 0.21
N GLN A 82 -3.73 10.46 0.89
CA GLN A 82 -4.49 9.32 0.37
C GLN A 82 -5.98 9.45 0.66
N ARG A 83 -6.81 8.97 -0.26
CA ARG A 83 -8.28 8.96 -0.09
C ARG A 83 -8.81 7.70 0.58
N ALA A 84 -7.97 6.67 0.70
CA ALA A 84 -8.38 5.37 1.22
C ALA A 84 -7.24 4.65 1.95
N PHE A 85 -7.63 3.73 2.83
CA PHE A 85 -6.77 2.78 3.50
C PHE A 85 -7.53 1.46 3.67
N ILE A 86 -6.80 0.36 3.85
CA ILE A 86 -7.38 -0.96 4.07
C ILE A 86 -7.16 -1.38 5.53
N CYS A 87 -8.24 -1.69 6.25
CA CYS A 87 -8.19 -2.24 7.60
C CYS A 87 -8.15 -3.77 7.60
N LYS A 88 -7.50 -4.34 8.61
CA LYS A 88 -7.52 -5.78 8.93
C LYS A 88 -7.89 -5.95 10.40
N LYS A 89 -8.77 -6.90 10.70
CA LYS A 89 -9.05 -7.37 12.07
C LYS A 89 -9.08 -8.90 12.08
N ALA A 90 -8.80 -9.50 13.23
CA ALA A 90 -9.00 -10.93 13.40
C ALA A 90 -10.48 -11.29 13.19
N ALA A 91 -10.74 -12.44 12.57
CA ALA A 91 -12.07 -13.01 12.56
C ALA A 91 -12.47 -13.38 13.99
N GLU A 92 -13.75 -13.21 14.31
CA GLU A 92 -14.27 -13.67 15.60
C GLU A 92 -14.20 -15.20 15.62
N MET A 93 -13.59 -15.77 16.67
CA MET A 93 -13.62 -17.22 16.85
C MET A 93 -15.02 -17.61 17.29
N VAL A 94 -15.79 -18.23 16.38
CA VAL A 94 -17.06 -18.86 16.75
C VAL A 94 -16.71 -20.13 17.53
N THR A 95 -16.80 -20.05 18.86
CA THR A 95 -16.72 -21.24 19.71
C THR A 95 -18.04 -22.00 19.55
N THR A 96 -18.06 -23.03 18.71
CA THR A 96 -19.13 -24.03 18.73
C THR A 96 -19.04 -24.78 20.06
N ILE A 97 -20.09 -24.68 20.87
CA ILE A 97 -20.28 -25.42 22.13
C ILE A 97 -20.71 -26.84 21.81
#